data_AF-A0A2V8E2Y7-F1
#
_entry.id   AF-A0A2V8E2Y7-F1
#
_cell.length_a   1.000
_cell.length_b   1.000
_cell.length_c   1.000
_cell.angle_alpha   90.00
_cell.angle_beta   90.00
_cell.angle_gamma   90.00
#
_symmetry.space_group_name_H-M   'P 1'
#
loop_
_entity.id
_entity.type
_entity.pdbx_description
1 polymer ?
#
loop_
_entity_poly.entity_id
_entity_poly.type
_entity_poly.pdbx_seq_one_letter_code
_entity_poly.pdbx_strand_id
1 'polypeptide(L)'
;MSCAFSQEALALYLEGDLEQPAAGAASAHLLVCVECRRYLDELQARQTLLKSLRRDTAGRDDCARIRRHVMAAINDGRVQIGWRLGLERAILRMVGRPVYAAAAALLVIASVSLLAHIRAAGPDAVQGAATFENGRTLIRPSSYRGWVALRRPAGPHAVGVTYVSPDAYHQYTVTGMYPEGTVLIWQSSDTPELLASVRDSSRFDGGWGFFDFTAREGKAPAKAEPLPDSSGCRTCHQRST
;
A
#
# COMPACT_ATOMS: atom_id res chain seq x y z
N MET A 1 -26.94 -6.58 9.38
CA MET A 1 -27.75 -5.69 10.23
C MET A 1 -28.71 -4.96 9.33
N SER A 2 -30.02 -4.97 9.61
CA SER A 2 -31.07 -4.39 8.75
C SER A 2 -31.57 -3.03 9.24
N CYS A 3 -30.88 -2.44 10.22
CA CYS A 3 -31.24 -1.14 10.76
C CYS A 3 -30.77 -0.01 9.82
N ALA A 4 -31.56 1.06 9.72
CA ALA A 4 -31.23 2.26 8.95
C ALA A 4 -30.07 3.07 9.58
N PHE A 5 -29.68 2.76 10.81
CA PHE A 5 -28.54 3.41 11.47
C PHE A 5 -27.23 2.80 10.99
N SER A 6 -26.30 3.62 10.49
CA SER A 6 -25.01 3.13 9.98
C SER A 6 -24.10 2.68 11.14
N GLN A 7 -23.29 1.64 10.89
CA GLN A 7 -22.28 1.16 11.85
C GLN A 7 -21.26 2.26 12.20
N GLU A 8 -20.93 3.10 11.21
CA GLU A 8 -20.04 4.26 11.36
C GLU A 8 -20.58 5.27 12.36
N ALA A 9 -21.88 5.58 12.31
CA ALA A 9 -22.50 6.51 13.25
C ALA A 9 -22.51 5.97 14.70
N LEU A 10 -22.65 4.65 14.89
CA LEU A 10 -22.53 4.02 16.22
C LEU A 10 -21.09 4.04 16.75
N ALA A 11 -20.10 3.88 15.87
CA ALA A 11 -18.69 3.99 16.24
C ALA A 11 -18.33 5.43 16.69
N LEU A 12 -18.75 6.43 15.92
CA LEU A 12 -18.56 7.85 16.27
C LEU A 12 -19.31 8.22 17.56
N TYR A 13 -20.51 7.67 17.76
CA TYR A 13 -21.26 7.86 19.01
C TYR A 13 -20.51 7.29 20.22
N LEU A 14 -19.91 6.10 20.10
CA LEU A 14 -19.16 5.46 21.18
C LEU A 14 -17.92 6.29 21.59
N GLU A 15 -17.24 6.91 20.61
CA GLU A 15 -16.04 7.73 20.86
C GLU A 15 -16.38 9.16 21.31
N GLY A 16 -17.65 9.57 21.21
CA GLY A 16 -18.11 10.91 21.56
C GLY A 16 -17.87 11.95 20.46
N ASP A 17 -17.53 11.50 19.25
CA ASP A 17 -17.19 12.34 18.09
C ASP A 17 -18.41 12.69 17.22
N LEU A 18 -19.60 12.22 17.61
CA LEU A 18 -20.83 12.51 16.90
C LEU A 18 -21.39 13.88 17.33
N GLU A 19 -21.78 14.73 16.37
CA GLU A 19 -22.38 16.03 16.66
C GLU A 19 -23.64 15.88 17.53
N GLN A 20 -23.87 16.81 18.47
CA GLN A 20 -24.94 16.71 19.47
C GLN A 20 -26.34 16.33 18.94
N PRO A 21 -26.87 16.90 17.83
CA PRO A 21 -28.18 16.49 17.32
C PRO A 21 -28.21 15.03 16.85
N ALA A 22 -27.11 14.55 16.26
CA ALA A 22 -26.97 13.17 15.83
C ALA A 22 -26.70 12.21 17.01
N ALA A 23 -25.97 12.66 18.03
CA ALA A 23 -25.78 11.91 19.28
C ALA A 23 -27.10 11.69 20.04
N GLY A 24 -27.98 12.69 20.07
CA GLY A 24 -29.33 12.57 20.62
C GLY A 24 -30.16 11.52 19.88
N ALA A 25 -30.13 11.54 18.54
CA ALA A 25 -30.83 10.56 17.71
C ALA A 25 -30.28 9.14 17.89
N ALA A 26 -28.96 8.98 17.98
CA ALA A 26 -28.31 7.70 18.27
C ALA A 26 -28.73 7.14 19.63
N SER A 27 -28.68 7.97 20.68
CA SER A 27 -29.09 7.59 22.04
C SER A 27 -30.55 7.15 22.09
N ALA A 28 -31.45 7.94 21.49
CA ALA A 28 -32.87 7.58 21.40
C ALA A 28 -33.10 6.27 20.65
N HIS A 29 -32.36 6.04 19.56
CA HIS A 29 -32.44 4.80 18.78
C HIS A 29 -31.95 3.58 19.57
N LEU A 30 -30.83 3.72 20.31
CA LEU A 30 -30.26 2.65 21.12
C LEU A 30 -31.19 2.17 22.24
N LEU A 31 -32.09 3.03 22.73
CA LEU A 31 -33.13 2.64 23.69
C LEU A 31 -34.14 1.64 23.10
N VAL A 32 -34.37 1.69 21.78
CA VAL A 32 -35.40 0.90 21.10
C VAL A 32 -34.83 -0.29 20.32
N CYS A 33 -33.63 -0.17 19.74
CA CYS A 33 -33.04 -1.21 18.90
C CYS A 33 -32.04 -2.10 19.65
N VAL A 34 -32.41 -3.37 19.85
CA VAL A 34 -31.56 -4.37 20.53
C VAL A 34 -30.31 -4.72 19.70
N GLU A 35 -30.43 -4.84 18.38
CA GLU A 35 -29.31 -5.18 17.50
C GLU A 35 -28.20 -4.12 17.52
N CYS A 36 -28.57 -2.83 17.46
CA CYS A 36 -27.60 -1.73 17.53
C CYS A 36 -26.93 -1.65 18.91
N ARG A 37 -27.64 -2.00 19.99
CA ARG A 37 -27.07 -2.08 21.34
C ARG A 37 -26.04 -3.20 21.46
N ARG A 38 -26.39 -4.40 20.98
CA ARG A 38 -25.47 -5.54 20.93
C ARG A 38 -24.20 -5.22 20.14
N TYR A 39 -24.34 -4.53 19.00
CA TYR A 39 -23.20 -4.08 18.22
C TYR A 39 -22.32 -3.09 18.99
N LEU A 40 -22.92 -2.11 19.69
CA LEU A 40 -22.19 -1.14 20.49
C LEU A 40 -21.40 -1.82 21.63
N ASP A 41 -22.02 -2.79 22.30
CA ASP A 41 -21.38 -3.59 23.37
C ASP A 41 -20.19 -4.40 22.81
N GLU A 42 -20.35 -5.05 21.65
CA GLU A 42 -19.27 -5.76 20.97
C GLU A 42 -18.11 -4.83 20.60
N LEU A 43 -18.42 -3.62 20.11
CA LEU A 43 -17.42 -2.62 19.75
C LEU A 43 -16.64 -2.13 20.98
N GLN A 44 -17.33 -1.84 22.08
CA GLN A 44 -16.74 -1.42 23.35
C GLN A 44 -15.85 -2.52 23.96
N ALA A 45 -16.27 -3.78 23.88
CA ALA A 45 -15.48 -4.92 24.33
C ALA A 45 -14.16 -5.05 23.54
N ARG A 46 -14.20 -4.90 22.21
CA ARG A 46 -13.01 -4.91 21.35
C ARG A 46 -12.06 -3.74 21.65
N GLN A 47 -12.59 -2.53 21.84
CA GLN A 47 -11.77 -1.38 22.21
C GLN A 47 -11.08 -1.58 23.56
N THR A 48 -11.78 -2.17 24.53
CA THR A 48 -11.23 -2.45 25.87
C THR A 48 -10.09 -3.46 25.78
N LEU A 49 -10.24 -4.52 24.97
CA LEU A 49 -9.19 -5.50 24.71
C LEU A 49 -7.96 -4.88 24.02
N LEU A 50 -8.16 -4.03 23.02
CA LEU A 50 -7.04 -3.34 22.36
C LEU A 50 -6.32 -2.38 23.32
N LYS A 51 -7.08 -1.68 24.19
CA LYS A 51 -6.51 -0.80 25.22
C LYS A 51 -5.73 -1.58 26.28
N SER A 52 -6.15 -2.81 26.64
CA SER A 52 -5.38 -3.66 27.56
C SER A 52 -4.09 -4.14 26.92
N LEU A 53 -4.14 -4.64 25.67
CA LEU A 53 -2.95 -5.07 24.93
C LEU A 53 -1.91 -3.95 24.77
N ARG A 54 -2.36 -2.71 24.52
CA ARG A 54 -1.48 -1.53 24.42
C ARG A 54 -0.77 -1.21 25.74
N ARG A 55 -1.42 -1.42 26.89
CA ARG A 55 -0.79 -1.19 28.20
C ARG A 55 0.31 -2.22 28.48
N ASP A 56 0.17 -3.43 27.96
CA ASP A 56 1.16 -4.50 28.16
C ASP A 56 2.37 -4.39 27.22
N THR A 57 2.27 -3.62 26.12
CA THR A 57 3.34 -3.51 25.10
C THR A 57 4.18 -2.23 25.14
N ALA A 58 3.77 -1.18 25.87
CA ALA A 58 4.56 0.05 25.96
C ALA A 58 4.61 0.56 27.40
N GLY A 59 5.72 0.26 28.08
CA GLY A 59 6.01 0.84 29.38
C GLY A 59 6.17 2.36 29.27
N ARG A 60 5.78 3.10 30.31
CA ARG A 60 6.04 4.55 30.41
C ARG A 60 7.53 4.89 30.21
N ASP A 61 8.40 3.98 30.60
CA ASP A 61 9.85 4.10 30.46
C ASP A 61 10.33 3.95 29.01
N ASP A 62 9.64 3.14 28.19
CA ASP A 62 9.92 2.99 26.77
C ASP A 62 9.60 4.28 26.01
N CYS A 63 8.43 4.86 26.27
CA CYS A 63 8.02 6.14 25.71
C CYS A 63 8.97 7.27 26.15
N ALA A 64 9.40 7.29 27.41
CA ALA A 64 10.36 8.28 27.91
C ALA A 64 11.75 8.12 27.26
N ARG A 65 12.18 6.89 26.99
CA ARG A 65 13.43 6.58 26.28
C ARG A 65 13.36 7.01 24.82
N ILE A 66 12.28 6.70 24.11
CA ILE A 66 12.07 7.16 22.72
C ILE A 66 12.05 8.69 22.66
N ARG A 67 11.31 9.34 23.56
CA ARG A 67 11.26 10.81 23.61
C ARG A 67 12.63 11.44 23.81
N ARG A 68 13.45 10.89 24.72
CA ARG A 68 14.82 11.37 24.94
C ARG A 68 15.69 11.18 23.70
N HIS A 69 15.59 10.04 23.04
CA HIS A 69 16.37 9.74 21.83
C HIS A 69 16.01 10.69 20.67
N VAL A 70 14.72 10.92 20.42
CA VAL A 70 14.25 11.85 19.39
C VAL A 70 14.69 13.28 19.69
N MET A 71 14.57 13.74 20.94
CA MET A 71 14.98 15.10 21.30
C MET A 71 16.49 15.31 21.21
N ALA A 72 17.30 14.30 21.55
CA ALA A 72 18.75 14.34 21.37
C ALA A 72 19.12 14.45 19.88
N ALA A 73 18.51 13.62 19.02
CA ALA A 73 18.76 13.66 17.58
C ALA A 73 18.39 15.00 16.93
N ILE A 74 17.28 15.63 17.36
CA ILE A 74 16.87 16.95 16.86
C ILE A 74 17.87 18.03 17.29
N ASN A 75 18.38 17.96 18.52
CA ASN A 75 19.32 18.95 19.04
C ASN A 75 20.68 18.85 18.33
N ASP A 76 21.19 17.63 18.13
CA ASP A 76 22.44 17.40 17.40
C ASP A 76 22.33 17.87 15.94
N GLY A 77 21.19 17.66 15.30
CA GLY A 77 20.91 18.17 13.95
C GLY A 77 20.90 19.70 13.86
N ARG A 78 20.35 20.41 14.87
CA ARG A 78 20.33 21.89 14.88
C ARG A 78 21.72 22.50 15.05
N VAL A 79 22.58 21.89 15.88
CA VAL A 79 23.97 22.34 16.07
C VAL A 79 24.78 22.18 14.77
N GLN A 80 24.56 21.08 14.03
CA GLN A 80 25.21 20.85 12.74
C GLN A 80 24.69 21.72 11.58
N ILE A 81 23.50 22.31 11.67
CA ILE A 81 22.99 23.22 10.63
C ILE A 81 23.52 24.65 10.85
N GLY A 82 23.70 25.06 12.11
CA GLY A 82 24.15 26.42 12.47
C GLY A 82 25.55 26.79 11.95
N TRP A 83 26.53 25.89 12.06
CA TRP A 83 27.91 26.17 11.61
C TRP A 83 28.03 26.22 10.07
N ARG A 84 27.29 25.39 9.34
CA ARG A 84 27.30 25.36 7.86
C ARG A 84 26.73 26.64 7.24
N LEU A 85 25.64 27.16 7.79
CA LEU A 85 25.05 28.44 7.35
C LEU A 85 25.93 29.66 7.66
N GLY A 86 26.70 29.59 8.75
CA GLY A 86 27.69 30.62 9.08
C GLY A 86 28.83 30.68 8.06
N LEU A 87 29.32 29.52 7.62
CA LEU A 87 30.39 29.41 6.63
C LEU A 87 29.91 29.85 5.23
N GLU A 88 28.70 29.43 4.81
CA GLU A 88 28.12 29.84 3.52
C GLU A 88 27.94 31.36 3.42
N ARG A 89 27.47 32.01 4.49
CA ARG A 89 27.30 33.48 4.51
C ARG A 89 28.61 34.24 4.48
N ALA A 90 29.70 33.66 4.98
CA ALA A 90 31.04 34.25 4.89
C ALA A 90 31.61 34.13 3.46
N ILE A 91 31.44 32.97 2.82
CA ILE A 91 31.91 32.71 1.44
C ILE A 91 31.15 33.59 0.43
N LEU A 92 29.84 33.75 0.60
CA LEU A 92 28.98 34.60 -0.26
C LEU A 92 29.32 36.10 -0.19
N ARG A 93 30.02 36.57 0.84
CA ARG A 93 30.46 37.97 0.92
C ARG A 93 31.84 38.21 0.28
N MET A 94 32.62 37.16 0.04
CA MET A 94 34.00 37.27 -0.44
C MET A 94 34.13 37.15 -1.97
N VAL A 95 33.13 36.58 -2.66
CA VAL A 95 33.13 36.46 -4.12
C VAL A 95 32.29 37.59 -4.72
N GLY A 96 32.92 38.50 -5.45
CA GLY A 96 32.27 39.68 -6.03
C GLY A 96 31.14 39.36 -7.02
N ARG A 97 30.25 40.34 -7.20
CA ARG A 97 29.01 40.26 -7.99
C ARG A 97 29.11 39.77 -9.46
N PRO A 98 30.23 39.84 -10.22
CA PRO A 98 30.19 39.40 -11.62
C PRO A 98 30.23 37.88 -11.84
N VAL A 99 30.61 37.07 -10.83
CA VAL A 99 30.67 35.60 -10.98
C VAL A 99 29.27 34.95 -10.94
N TYR A 100 28.31 35.57 -10.24
CA TYR A 100 26.94 35.06 -10.11
C TYR A 100 26.14 35.08 -11.42
N ALA A 101 26.45 36.00 -12.33
CA ALA A 101 25.77 36.06 -13.63
C ALA A 101 26.16 34.88 -14.54
N ALA A 102 27.43 34.49 -14.54
CA ALA A 102 27.91 33.33 -15.30
C ALA A 102 27.42 32.00 -14.70
N ALA A 103 27.38 31.89 -13.36
CA ALA A 103 26.88 30.70 -12.67
C ALA A 103 25.35 30.53 -12.85
N ALA A 104 24.58 31.61 -12.86
CA ALA A 104 23.14 31.55 -13.11
C ALA A 104 22.81 31.09 -14.54
N ALA A 105 23.58 31.51 -15.55
CA ALA A 105 23.42 31.06 -16.92
C ALA A 105 23.70 29.54 -17.07
N LEU A 106 24.73 29.02 -16.40
CA LEU A 106 25.04 27.60 -16.38
C LEU A 106 23.97 26.77 -15.62
N LEU A 107 23.39 27.31 -14.55
CA LEU A 107 22.28 26.68 -13.82
C LEU A 107 21.00 26.60 -14.66
N VAL A 108 20.71 27.60 -15.50
CA VAL A 108 19.57 27.57 -16.42
C VAL A 108 19.79 26.55 -17.54
N ILE A 109 21.00 26.45 -18.09
CA ILE A 109 21.32 25.44 -19.11
C ILE A 109 21.24 24.03 -18.49
N ALA A 110 21.77 23.85 -17.27
CA ALA A 110 21.68 22.59 -16.53
C ALA A 110 20.22 22.22 -16.19
N SER A 111 19.36 23.19 -15.87
CA SER A 111 17.95 22.93 -15.56
C SER A 111 17.15 22.53 -16.80
N VAL A 112 17.41 23.15 -17.97
CA VAL A 112 16.78 22.76 -19.24
C VAL A 112 17.22 21.36 -19.68
N SER A 113 18.51 21.02 -19.53
CA SER A 113 19.01 19.65 -19.77
C SER A 113 18.42 18.64 -18.78
N LEU A 114 18.25 18.99 -17.50
CA LEU A 114 17.63 18.13 -16.50
C LEU A 114 16.13 17.90 -16.79
N LEU A 115 15.40 18.94 -17.22
CA LEU A 115 14.00 18.82 -17.66
C LEU A 115 13.86 17.99 -18.94
N ALA A 116 14.84 18.04 -19.85
CA ALA A 116 14.89 17.16 -21.02
C ALA A 116 15.18 15.70 -20.61
N HIS A 117 16.05 15.46 -19.62
CA HIS A 117 16.27 14.13 -19.06
C HIS A 117 15.06 13.59 -18.28
N ILE A 118 14.28 14.42 -17.60
CA ILE A 118 13.04 14.01 -16.92
C ILE A 118 11.93 13.69 -17.94
N ARG A 119 11.92 14.30 -19.13
CA ARG A 119 10.99 13.92 -20.21
C ARG A 119 11.46 12.71 -21.02
N ALA A 120 12.77 12.48 -21.12
CA ALA A 120 13.35 11.30 -21.76
C ALA A 120 13.37 10.07 -20.83
N ALA A 121 13.39 10.28 -19.52
CA ALA A 121 12.98 9.30 -18.52
C ALA A 121 11.44 9.23 -18.52
N GLY A 122 10.89 8.59 -19.54
CA GLY A 122 9.59 7.92 -19.38
C GLY A 122 9.65 7.08 -18.09
N PRO A 123 8.53 6.94 -17.37
CA PRO A 123 8.51 6.38 -16.03
C PRO A 123 9.35 5.12 -16.03
N ASP A 124 10.44 5.14 -15.24
CA ASP A 124 11.21 3.96 -14.95
C ASP A 124 10.18 2.89 -14.61
N ALA A 125 10.03 1.94 -15.52
CA ALA A 125 9.35 0.71 -15.23
C ALA A 125 10.11 0.16 -14.03
N VAL A 126 9.53 0.35 -12.84
CA VAL A 126 9.76 -0.50 -11.66
C VAL A 126 10.06 -1.86 -12.24
N GLN A 127 11.25 -2.41 -12.01
CA GLN A 127 11.59 -3.75 -12.47
C GLN A 127 10.45 -4.65 -12.02
N GLY A 128 9.54 -4.93 -12.95
CA GLY A 128 8.24 -5.44 -12.59
C GLY A 128 8.45 -6.79 -11.97
N ALA A 129 7.73 -7.07 -10.89
CA ALA A 129 7.68 -8.43 -10.36
C ALA A 129 7.28 -9.46 -11.45
N ALA A 130 6.70 -9.00 -12.57
CA ALA A 130 6.48 -9.75 -13.79
C ALA A 130 7.61 -9.55 -14.81
N THR A 131 8.17 -10.65 -15.28
CA THR A 131 9.07 -10.69 -16.44
C THR A 131 8.37 -11.42 -17.59
N PHE A 132 8.40 -10.84 -18.79
CA PHE A 132 7.73 -11.41 -19.97
C PHE A 132 8.73 -11.86 -21.03
N GLU A 133 8.56 -13.07 -21.55
CA GLU A 133 9.18 -13.55 -22.78
C GLU A 133 8.27 -13.15 -23.96
N ASN A 134 8.87 -12.65 -25.05
CA ASN A 134 8.16 -12.22 -26.27
C ASN A 134 7.04 -11.18 -26.01
N GLY A 135 7.14 -10.42 -24.91
CA GLY A 135 6.21 -9.34 -24.55
C GLY A 135 4.84 -9.78 -23.99
N ARG A 136 4.52 -11.08 -23.95
CA ARG A 136 3.21 -11.58 -23.45
C ARG A 136 3.31 -12.82 -22.57
N THR A 137 4.29 -13.67 -22.78
CA THR A 137 4.44 -14.93 -22.03
C THR A 137 5.07 -14.64 -20.68
N LEU A 138 4.32 -14.79 -19.59
CA LEU A 138 4.81 -14.50 -18.24
C LEU A 138 5.80 -15.60 -17.83
N ILE A 139 7.02 -15.20 -17.46
CA ILE A 139 7.98 -16.06 -16.78
C ILE A 139 7.56 -16.11 -15.31
N ARG A 140 7.40 -17.32 -14.77
CA ARG A 140 6.98 -17.53 -13.39
C ARG A 140 8.01 -16.88 -12.44
N PRO A 141 7.61 -15.93 -11.60
CA PRO A 141 8.50 -15.37 -10.59
C PRO A 141 8.89 -16.49 -9.62
N SER A 142 10.18 -16.83 -9.50
CA SER A 142 10.63 -17.94 -8.64
C SER A 142 10.66 -17.56 -7.15
N SER A 143 10.81 -16.28 -6.85
CA SER A 143 10.93 -15.72 -5.50
C SER A 143 9.59 -15.33 -4.84
N TYR A 144 8.46 -15.62 -5.50
CA TYR A 144 7.15 -15.13 -5.04
C TYR A 144 6.73 -15.57 -3.64
N ARG A 145 7.27 -16.70 -3.15
CA ARG A 145 7.00 -17.20 -1.79
C ARG A 145 7.56 -16.27 -0.70
N GLY A 146 8.50 -15.39 -1.04
CA GLY A 146 9.02 -14.34 -0.15
C GLY A 146 8.24 -13.03 -0.24
N TRP A 147 7.19 -12.95 -1.07
CA TRP A 147 6.36 -11.76 -1.19
C TRP A 147 5.31 -11.66 -0.07
N VAL A 148 4.52 -10.59 -0.08
CA VAL A 148 3.49 -10.35 0.95
C VAL A 148 2.34 -11.35 0.76
N ALA A 149 2.13 -12.20 1.76
CA ALA A 149 1.04 -13.18 1.76
C ALA A 149 -0.27 -12.58 2.30
N LEU A 150 -1.26 -12.46 1.43
CA LEU A 150 -2.64 -12.16 1.78
C LEU A 150 -3.36 -13.48 2.03
N ARG A 151 -3.64 -13.76 3.30
CA ARG A 151 -4.47 -14.90 3.68
C ARG A 151 -5.93 -14.47 3.66
N ARG A 152 -6.69 -14.98 2.70
CA ARG A 152 -8.14 -14.83 2.67
C ARG A 152 -8.76 -15.98 3.48
N PRO A 153 -9.86 -15.76 4.22
CA PRO A 153 -10.71 -16.88 4.68
C PRO A 153 -11.21 -17.69 3.48
N ALA A 154 -11.51 -18.98 3.70
CA ALA A 154 -12.00 -19.89 2.66
C ALA A 154 -13.21 -19.28 1.93
N GLY A 155 -13.09 -19.10 0.61
CA GLY A 155 -14.21 -18.72 -0.26
C GLY A 155 -14.84 -19.96 -0.92
N PRO A 156 -15.73 -19.79 -1.91
CA PRO A 156 -16.26 -20.91 -2.70
C PRO A 156 -15.21 -21.64 -3.57
N HIS A 157 -13.97 -21.13 -3.60
CA HIS A 157 -12.80 -21.80 -4.19
C HIS A 157 -11.91 -22.40 -3.09
N ALA A 158 -11.05 -23.36 -3.47
CA ALA A 158 -10.11 -24.04 -2.58
C ALA A 158 -9.35 -23.07 -1.65
N VAL A 159 -9.03 -23.53 -0.44
CA VAL A 159 -8.26 -22.73 0.52
C VAL A 159 -6.90 -22.42 -0.10
N GLY A 160 -6.52 -21.15 -0.18
CA GLY A 160 -5.27 -20.75 -0.82
C GLY A 160 -4.66 -19.49 -0.24
N VAL A 161 -3.41 -19.25 -0.60
CA VAL A 161 -2.65 -18.06 -0.23
C VAL A 161 -2.44 -17.21 -1.48
N THR A 162 -2.75 -15.91 -1.38
CA THR A 162 -2.45 -14.96 -2.46
C THR A 162 -1.20 -14.19 -2.08
N TYR A 163 -0.14 -14.30 -2.87
CA TYR A 163 1.07 -13.51 -2.73
C TYR A 163 1.00 -12.27 -3.62
N VAL A 164 1.41 -11.12 -3.11
CA VAL A 164 1.40 -9.84 -3.83
C VAL A 164 2.78 -9.25 -3.86
N SER A 165 3.21 -8.80 -5.04
CA SER A 165 4.51 -8.12 -5.20
C SER A 165 4.68 -6.98 -4.17
N PRO A 166 5.79 -6.92 -3.41
CA PRO A 166 5.93 -6.03 -2.25
C PRO A 166 5.63 -4.56 -2.53
N ASP A 167 6.15 -4.01 -3.63
CA ASP A 167 5.95 -2.61 -4.00
C ASP A 167 4.49 -2.31 -4.30
N ALA A 168 3.79 -3.23 -4.97
CA ALA A 168 2.37 -3.10 -5.24
C ALA A 168 1.54 -3.15 -3.96
N TYR A 169 1.91 -4.02 -3.00
CA TYR A 169 1.22 -4.07 -1.71
C TYR A 169 1.39 -2.75 -0.94
N HIS A 170 2.60 -2.20 -0.89
CA HIS A 170 2.86 -0.92 -0.25
C HIS A 170 2.02 0.22 -0.87
N GLN A 171 1.96 0.28 -2.21
CA GLN A 171 1.14 1.29 -2.88
C GLN A 171 -0.36 1.07 -2.65
N TYR A 172 -0.82 -0.18 -2.62
CA TYR A 172 -2.20 -0.52 -2.29
C TYR A 172 -2.58 -0.05 -0.89
N THR A 173 -1.70 -0.20 0.11
CA THR A 173 -1.99 0.24 1.48
C THR A 173 -2.13 1.76 1.62
N VAL A 174 -1.55 2.53 0.69
CA VAL A 174 -1.62 4.00 0.68
C VAL A 174 -2.81 4.48 -0.15
N THR A 175 -3.06 3.85 -1.29
CA THR A 175 -4.00 4.35 -2.31
C THR A 175 -5.34 3.60 -2.36
N GLY A 176 -5.41 2.41 -1.76
CA GLY A 176 -6.52 1.47 -1.91
C GLY A 176 -6.59 0.80 -3.29
N MET A 177 -5.62 1.03 -4.18
CA MET A 177 -5.62 0.52 -5.55
C MET A 177 -4.30 -0.17 -5.89
N TYR A 178 -4.37 -1.27 -6.64
CA TYR A 178 -3.17 -1.93 -7.15
C TYR A 178 -2.57 -1.12 -8.31
N PRO A 179 -1.29 -0.75 -8.31
CA PRO A 179 -0.69 -0.01 -9.42
C PRO A 179 -0.46 -0.88 -10.67
N GLU A 180 -0.17 -0.24 -11.80
CA GLU A 180 0.36 -0.95 -12.98
C GLU A 180 1.65 -1.70 -12.62
N GLY A 181 1.86 -2.87 -13.21
CA GLY A 181 2.95 -3.79 -12.87
C GLY A 181 2.71 -4.67 -11.64
N THR A 182 1.55 -4.56 -10.98
CA THR A 182 1.18 -5.46 -9.87
C THR A 182 1.16 -6.91 -10.32
N VAL A 183 1.77 -7.79 -9.53
CA VAL A 183 1.65 -9.24 -9.69
C VAL A 183 1.00 -9.86 -8.48
N LEU A 184 -0.05 -10.63 -8.72
CA LEU A 184 -0.71 -11.48 -7.73
C LEU A 184 -0.47 -12.93 -8.11
N ILE A 185 -0.10 -13.77 -7.14
CA ILE A 185 0.05 -15.21 -7.33
C ILE A 185 -0.83 -15.91 -6.31
N TRP A 186 -1.86 -16.60 -6.78
CA TRP A 186 -2.69 -17.45 -5.94
C TRP A 186 -2.17 -18.89 -5.99
N GLN A 187 -1.93 -19.46 -4.80
CA GLN A 187 -1.54 -20.85 -4.65
C GLN A 187 -2.57 -21.58 -3.79
N SER A 188 -3.08 -22.69 -4.29
CA SER A 188 -3.92 -23.60 -3.51
C SER A 188 -3.14 -24.27 -2.39
N SER A 189 -3.80 -24.53 -1.27
CA SER A 189 -3.25 -25.29 -0.14
C SER A 189 -3.41 -26.79 -0.33
N ASP A 190 -4.42 -27.21 -1.11
CA ASP A 190 -4.86 -28.61 -1.21
C ASP A 190 -4.50 -29.25 -2.56
N THR A 191 -4.29 -28.43 -3.58
CA THR A 191 -4.02 -28.86 -4.96
C THR A 191 -2.74 -28.22 -5.49
N PRO A 192 -2.12 -28.77 -6.54
CA PRO A 192 -0.95 -28.16 -7.18
C PRO A 192 -1.29 -26.92 -8.03
N GLU A 193 -2.48 -26.34 -7.86
CA GLU A 193 -2.92 -25.16 -8.60
C GLU A 193 -2.12 -23.93 -8.22
N LEU A 194 -1.64 -23.24 -9.24
CA LEU A 194 -0.86 -22.03 -9.12
C LEU A 194 -1.27 -21.08 -10.24
N LEU A 195 -1.94 -20.00 -9.88
CA LEU A 195 -2.47 -19.01 -10.82
C LEU A 195 -1.77 -17.68 -10.59
N ALA A 196 -1.53 -16.91 -11.65
CA ALA A 196 -1.02 -15.55 -11.53
C ALA A 196 -1.94 -14.57 -12.26
N SER A 197 -2.03 -13.34 -11.75
CA SER A 197 -2.59 -12.21 -12.47
C SER A 197 -1.65 -11.02 -12.43
N VAL A 198 -1.56 -10.31 -13.55
CA VAL A 198 -0.68 -9.15 -13.71
C VAL A 198 -1.50 -7.96 -14.16
N ARG A 199 -1.39 -6.84 -13.44
CA ARG A 199 -2.00 -5.57 -13.84
C ARG A 199 -1.12 -4.89 -14.86
N ASP A 200 -1.59 -4.81 -16.10
CA ASP A 200 -0.90 -4.12 -17.16
C ASP A 200 -1.88 -3.76 -18.29
N SER A 201 -2.37 -2.54 -18.21
CA SER A 201 -3.28 -1.95 -19.20
C SER A 201 -2.66 -1.69 -20.57
N SER A 202 -1.32 -1.68 -20.68
CA SER A 202 -0.64 -1.56 -21.97
C SER A 202 -0.54 -2.90 -22.71
N ARG A 203 -0.55 -4.02 -21.98
CA ARG A 203 -0.40 -5.38 -22.54
C ARG A 203 -1.71 -6.15 -22.66
N PHE A 204 -2.67 -5.90 -21.76
CA PHE A 204 -3.89 -6.68 -21.64
C PHE A 204 -5.13 -5.81 -21.69
N ASP A 205 -6.04 -6.16 -22.60
CA ASP A 205 -7.38 -5.57 -22.65
C ASP A 205 -8.08 -5.76 -21.30
N GLY A 206 -8.73 -4.72 -20.79
CA GLY A 206 -9.32 -4.75 -19.44
C GLY A 206 -8.31 -4.66 -18.28
N GLY A 207 -7.03 -4.38 -18.56
CA GLY A 207 -6.04 -4.02 -17.54
C GLY A 207 -5.37 -5.18 -16.82
N TRP A 208 -5.83 -6.42 -17.03
CA TRP A 208 -5.33 -7.61 -16.32
C TRP A 208 -5.10 -8.79 -17.25
N GLY A 209 -3.90 -9.38 -17.15
CA GLY A 209 -3.55 -10.67 -17.72
C GLY A 209 -3.65 -11.78 -16.67
N PHE A 210 -4.16 -12.94 -17.06
CA PHE A 210 -4.30 -14.12 -16.19
C PHE A 210 -3.48 -15.27 -16.73
N PHE A 211 -2.85 -16.05 -15.86
CA PHE A 211 -1.88 -17.09 -16.23
C PHE A 211 -2.07 -18.33 -15.36
N ASP A 212 -1.94 -19.51 -15.98
CA ASP A 212 -2.03 -20.79 -15.29
C ASP A 212 -0.65 -21.48 -15.26
N PHE A 213 -0.14 -21.67 -14.04
CA PHE A 213 1.10 -22.38 -13.72
C PHE A 213 0.84 -23.67 -12.94
N THR A 214 -0.38 -24.19 -12.96
CA THR A 214 -0.75 -25.44 -12.28
C THR A 214 0.18 -26.56 -12.72
N ALA A 215 0.71 -27.31 -11.76
CA ALA A 215 1.62 -28.41 -12.06
C ALA A 215 0.88 -29.53 -12.79
N ARG A 216 1.34 -29.85 -13.99
CA ARG A 216 0.96 -31.08 -14.71
C ARG A 216 2.11 -32.06 -14.54
N GLU A 217 1.79 -33.32 -14.23
CA GLU A 217 2.79 -34.38 -13.99
C GLU A 217 3.81 -34.02 -12.89
N GLY A 218 3.38 -33.28 -11.86
CA GLY A 218 4.22 -32.91 -10.72
C GLY A 218 5.19 -31.74 -10.96
N LYS A 219 5.21 -31.14 -12.17
CA LYS A 219 6.06 -29.99 -12.48
C LYS A 219 5.25 -28.78 -12.94
N ALA A 220 5.30 -27.70 -12.16
CA ALA A 220 4.71 -26.43 -12.56
C ALA A 220 5.56 -25.76 -13.66
N PRO A 221 4.97 -25.28 -14.76
CA PRO A 221 5.70 -24.69 -15.87
C PRO A 221 6.49 -23.45 -15.43
N ALA A 222 7.61 -23.19 -16.10
CA ALA A 222 8.45 -22.02 -15.83
C ALA A 222 7.91 -20.74 -16.50
N LYS A 223 7.02 -20.89 -17.48
CA LYS A 223 6.42 -19.80 -18.23
C LYS A 223 5.00 -20.16 -18.65
N ALA A 224 4.13 -19.16 -18.79
CA ALA A 224 2.73 -19.35 -19.19
C ALA A 224 2.30 -18.24 -20.15
N GLU A 225 1.54 -18.62 -21.17
CA GLU A 225 0.84 -17.66 -22.02
C GLU A 225 -0.39 -17.09 -21.29
N PRO A 226 -0.83 -15.87 -21.64
CA PRO A 226 -2.04 -15.31 -21.06
C PRO A 226 -3.25 -16.16 -21.45
N LEU A 227 -4.08 -16.48 -20.46
CA LEU A 227 -5.34 -17.17 -20.68
C LEU A 227 -6.24 -16.32 -21.57
N PRO A 228 -6.95 -16.94 -22.53
CA PRO A 228 -7.91 -16.22 -23.37
C PRO A 228 -9.10 -15.76 -22.53
N ASP A 229 -9.82 -14.75 -23.01
CA ASP A 229 -11.01 -14.21 -22.34
C ASP A 229 -12.10 -15.27 -22.11
N SER A 230 -12.17 -16.28 -22.98
CA SER A 230 -13.07 -17.43 -22.88
C SER A 230 -12.80 -18.33 -21.66
N SER A 231 -11.65 -18.19 -20.99
CA SER A 231 -11.37 -18.90 -19.73
C SER A 231 -12.31 -18.51 -18.58
N GLY A 232 -13.02 -17.38 -18.69
CA GLY A 232 -13.96 -16.90 -17.68
C GLY A 232 -13.31 -16.20 -16.48
N CYS A 233 -11.98 -16.21 -16.34
CA CYS A 233 -11.27 -15.53 -15.25
C CYS A 233 -11.58 -14.03 -15.23
N ARG A 234 -11.43 -13.35 -16.38
CA ARG A 234 -11.73 -11.91 -16.49
C ARG A 234 -13.19 -11.61 -16.16
N THR A 235 -14.12 -12.35 -16.74
CA THR A 235 -15.56 -12.16 -16.56
C THR A 235 -15.99 -12.30 -15.09
N CYS A 236 -15.42 -13.26 -14.37
CA CYS A 236 -15.70 -13.43 -12.94
C CYS A 236 -15.13 -12.27 -12.11
N HIS A 237 -13.87 -11.89 -12.36
CA HIS A 237 -13.18 -10.86 -11.59
C HIS A 237 -13.72 -9.44 -11.81
N GLN A 238 -14.30 -9.14 -12.99
CA GLN A 238 -14.95 -7.86 -13.26
C GLN A 238 -16.31 -7.67 -12.55
N ARG A 239 -16.96 -8.75 -12.11
CA ARG A 239 -18.25 -8.68 -11.40
C ARG A 239 -18.11 -8.42 -9.90
N SER A 240 -16.87 -8.44 -9.40
CA SER A 240 -16.55 -8.38 -7.96
C SER A 240 -16.11 -6.99 -7.49
N THR A 241 -16.22 -5.98 -8.35
CA THR A 241 -16.08 -4.54 -8.04
C THR A 241 -17.46 -3.92 -7.89
#